data_AF-A0A7Y8Q3C6-F1
#
_entry.id   AF-A0A7Y8Q3C6-F1
#
_cell.length_a   1.000
_cell.length_b   1.000
_cell.length_c   1.000
_cell.angle_alpha   90.00
_cell.angle_beta   90.00
_cell.angle_gamma   90.00
#
_symmetry.space_group_name_H-M   'P 1'
#
loop_
_entity.id
_entity.type
_entity.pdbx_description
1 polymer ?
#
loop_
_entity_poly.entity_id
_entity_poly.type
_entity_poly.pdbx_seq_one_letter_code
_entity_poly.pdbx_strand_id
1 'polypeptide(L)'
;MKKIILLLGICIFGISLIVYFFRPDSNTYTTPDQISKVGTTQRESITADTSDQTENHSNDSAQQSAAPSGKAKKMSEEATHYYKVAYTYGWEAIVRDFENGTIAKSKMPDDEKKKLCELALTGTTVEQTKRLFVANCKPLSGQLSFRIINSQLKDTKGQVDQAEMIHKLKFLQAEDLFQSEGMYKLGPYEEKFNLQSNAIAWGLEEVSDYLLSIGIGYAGNSDNLINSNIQGRNPSISLVKKLMQAGIHPNAKTYTLIEERNFASKHPELYQFLQEKKQN
;
A
#
# COMPACT_ATOMS: atom_id res chain seq x y z
N MET A 1 -28.80 -5.81 7.06
CA MET A 1 -28.79 -4.53 6.31
C MET A 1 -27.98 -3.42 7.00
N LYS A 2 -28.38 -2.85 8.15
CA LYS A 2 -27.69 -1.66 8.75
C LYS A 2 -26.16 -1.76 8.94
N LYS A 3 -25.59 -2.95 9.19
CA LYS A 3 -24.14 -3.14 9.38
C LYS A 3 -23.30 -3.06 8.09
N ILE A 4 -23.86 -3.34 6.92
CA ILE A 4 -23.14 -3.32 5.63
C ILE A 4 -22.97 -1.88 5.12
N ILE A 5 -23.97 -1.03 5.36
CA ILE A 5 -23.92 0.41 5.06
C ILE A 5 -22.79 1.11 5.84
N LEU A 6 -22.53 0.68 7.08
CA LEU A 6 -21.46 1.22 7.92
C LEU A 6 -20.06 0.91 7.34
N LEU A 7 -19.85 -0.31 6.83
CA LEU A 7 -18.59 -0.75 6.22
C LEU A 7 -18.30 -0.02 4.90
N LEU A 8 -19.31 0.13 4.03
CA LEU A 8 -19.19 0.93 2.80
C LEU A 8 -18.92 2.41 3.11
N GLY A 9 -19.57 2.97 4.14
CA GLY A 9 -19.31 4.32 4.61
C GLY A 9 -17.85 4.54 5.04
N ILE A 10 -17.28 3.61 5.81
CA ILE A 10 -15.88 3.70 6.29
C ILE A 10 -14.87 3.60 5.13
N CYS A 11 -15.09 2.72 4.15
CA CYS A 11 -14.22 2.64 2.97
C CYS A 11 -14.28 3.92 2.10
N ILE A 12 -15.47 4.53 1.95
CA ILE A 12 -15.63 5.78 1.19
C ILE A 12 -15.02 6.97 1.96
N PHE A 13 -15.21 7.07 3.28
CA PHE A 13 -14.56 8.10 4.09
C PHE A 13 -13.03 7.98 4.13
N GLY A 14 -12.48 6.76 4.21
CA GLY A 14 -11.03 6.53 4.18
C GLY A 14 -10.36 6.99 2.89
N ILE A 15 -11.02 6.80 1.73
CA ILE A 15 -10.53 7.29 0.43
C ILE A 15 -10.79 8.81 0.28
N SER A 16 -11.94 9.30 0.78
CA SER A 16 -12.29 10.72 0.71
C SER A 16 -11.36 11.60 1.54
N LEU A 17 -10.86 11.11 2.69
CA LEU A 17 -9.82 11.77 3.48
C LEU A 17 -8.50 11.92 2.71
N ILE A 18 -8.11 10.91 1.94
CA ILE A 18 -6.91 10.98 1.08
C ILE A 18 -7.12 12.00 -0.05
N VAL A 19 -8.30 12.09 -0.65
CA VAL A 19 -8.58 13.09 -1.70
C VAL A 19 -8.74 14.50 -1.14
N TYR A 20 -9.24 14.66 0.09
CA TYR A 20 -9.48 15.98 0.70
C TYR A 20 -8.21 16.63 1.26
N PHE A 21 -7.29 15.85 1.83
CA PHE A 21 -5.98 16.36 2.29
C PHE A 21 -4.96 16.59 1.15
N PHE A 22 -5.19 16.01 -0.04
CA PHE A 22 -4.28 16.11 -1.18
C PHE A 22 -4.96 16.74 -2.43
N ARG A 23 -5.87 17.70 -2.24
CA ARG A 23 -6.15 18.67 -3.32
C ARG A 23 -4.90 19.51 -3.54
N PRO A 24 -4.28 19.52 -4.74
CA PRO A 24 -3.32 20.56 -5.05
C PRO A 24 -4.06 21.89 -5.15
N ASP A 25 -3.51 22.94 -4.55
CA ASP A 25 -3.95 24.31 -4.85
C ASP A 25 -3.73 24.56 -6.33
N SER A 26 -4.82 24.79 -7.06
CA SER A 26 -4.78 25.17 -8.47
C SER A 26 -4.26 26.60 -8.58
N ASN A 27 -2.94 26.77 -8.62
CA ASN A 27 -2.20 27.78 -9.39
C ASN A 27 -0.71 27.83 -9.00
N THR A 28 0.16 27.20 -9.80
CA THR A 28 1.31 27.86 -10.45
C THR A 28 2.10 26.85 -11.29
N TYR A 29 2.05 27.01 -12.62
CA TYR A 29 3.13 26.55 -13.49
C TYR A 29 4.21 27.62 -13.49
N THR A 30 5.42 27.28 -13.08
CA THR A 30 6.63 28.08 -13.38
C THR A 30 7.80 27.15 -13.64
N THR A 31 8.38 27.31 -14.83
CA THR A 31 9.54 26.58 -15.36
C THR A 31 10.77 26.79 -14.46
N PRO A 32 11.62 25.77 -14.24
CA PRO A 32 12.84 25.94 -13.45
C PRO A 32 13.91 26.67 -14.27
N ASP A 33 14.39 27.81 -13.78
CA ASP A 33 15.63 28.38 -14.28
C ASP A 33 16.38 29.21 -13.22
N GLN A 34 17.70 29.23 -13.39
CA GLN A 34 18.72 30.05 -12.71
C GLN A 34 19.13 29.75 -11.24
N ILE A 35 20.31 29.13 -11.19
CA ILE A 35 21.31 29.18 -10.12
C ILE A 35 21.64 30.64 -9.73
N SER A 36 21.80 30.93 -8.43
CA SER A 36 22.77 31.93 -7.99
C SER A 36 23.36 31.63 -6.61
N LYS A 37 24.57 32.17 -6.36
CA LYS A 37 25.42 31.92 -5.17
C LYS A 37 25.27 33.04 -4.12
N VAL A 38 25.96 32.85 -2.98
CA VAL A 38 26.30 33.83 -1.93
C VAL A 38 25.17 34.07 -0.90
N GLY A 39 25.41 34.08 0.43
CA GLY A 39 26.65 33.86 1.17
C GLY A 39 26.44 33.83 2.70
N THR A 40 27.55 33.71 3.45
CA THR A 40 27.70 33.76 4.93
C THR A 40 26.88 34.86 5.63
N THR A 41 26.40 34.71 6.89
CA THR A 41 27.24 34.95 8.10
C THR A 41 26.55 34.51 9.43
N GLN A 42 27.36 33.84 10.26
CA GLN A 42 27.36 33.69 11.74
C GLN A 42 26.55 34.67 12.62
N ARG A 43 25.90 34.16 13.69
CA ARG A 43 26.02 34.72 15.06
C ARG A 43 25.66 33.72 16.18
N GLU A 44 26.48 33.68 17.21
CA GLU A 44 26.26 32.94 18.47
C GLU A 44 25.53 33.80 19.50
N SER A 45 24.89 33.15 20.49
CA SER A 45 24.79 33.69 21.86
C SER A 45 24.56 32.55 22.87
N ILE A 46 25.45 32.46 23.87
CA ILE A 46 25.44 31.50 24.98
C ILE A 46 25.05 32.23 26.27
N THR A 47 24.22 31.64 27.13
CA THR A 47 24.34 31.79 28.60
C THR A 47 23.76 30.58 29.34
N ALA A 48 24.42 30.18 30.45
CA ALA A 48 23.88 29.31 31.53
C ALA A 48 22.99 30.15 32.49
N ASP A 49 22.37 29.75 33.62
CA ASP A 49 22.66 28.81 34.74
C ASP A 49 21.33 28.62 35.58
N THR A 50 21.15 27.82 36.66
CA THR A 50 21.65 26.49 37.12
C THR A 50 20.94 26.11 38.46
N SER A 51 20.57 24.83 38.68
CA SER A 51 19.97 24.23 39.92
C SER A 51 18.55 24.72 40.32
N ASP A 52 17.67 23.97 41.00
CA ASP A 52 17.88 23.07 42.16
C ASP A 52 16.80 21.98 42.36
N GLN A 53 17.06 21.05 43.29
CA GLN A 53 16.20 19.90 43.66
C GLN A 53 15.17 20.22 44.75
N THR A 54 14.07 19.44 44.83
CA THR A 54 13.55 18.94 46.12
C THR A 54 12.65 17.72 45.95
N GLU A 55 12.85 16.69 46.78
CA GLU A 55 11.95 15.53 46.94
C GLU A 55 10.94 15.78 48.07
N ASN A 56 9.71 15.23 47.98
CA ASN A 56 9.29 14.17 48.91
C ASN A 56 7.87 13.57 48.70
N HIS A 57 7.80 12.28 49.04
CA HIS A 57 6.68 11.46 49.54
C HIS A 57 5.33 11.35 48.79
N SER A 58 5.18 10.18 48.15
CA SER A 58 4.17 9.15 48.40
C SER A 58 2.75 9.52 48.85
N ASN A 59 1.76 9.10 48.05
CA ASN A 59 0.69 8.24 48.58
C ASN A 59 0.08 7.34 47.50
N ASP A 60 -0.48 6.22 47.95
CA ASP A 60 -0.87 5.06 47.15
C ASP A 60 -2.35 5.10 46.70
N SER A 61 -2.76 4.14 45.87
CA SER A 61 -4.15 3.79 45.49
C SER A 61 -4.91 4.72 44.53
N ALA A 62 -4.95 4.33 43.24
CA ALA A 62 -6.19 3.84 42.63
C ALA A 62 -5.97 3.36 41.18
N GLN A 63 -6.27 2.08 40.91
CA GLN A 63 -6.41 1.61 39.53
C GLN A 63 -7.66 2.23 38.89
N GLN A 64 -7.46 3.12 37.92
CA GLN A 64 -8.40 3.27 36.82
C GLN A 64 -7.66 3.08 35.49
N SER A 65 -7.82 1.88 34.93
CA SER A 65 -7.40 1.55 33.58
C SER A 65 -8.25 2.32 32.57
N ALA A 66 -7.89 3.59 32.34
CA ALA A 66 -8.44 4.37 31.24
C ALA A 66 -8.02 3.70 29.92
N ALA A 67 -9.01 3.17 29.19
CA ALA A 67 -8.78 2.70 27.84
C ALA A 67 -8.19 3.86 27.01
N PRO A 68 -7.08 3.67 26.28
CA PRO A 68 -6.45 4.77 25.55
C PRO A 68 -7.40 5.26 24.45
N SER A 69 -8.00 6.43 24.68
CA SER A 69 -8.77 7.18 23.68
C SER A 69 -7.80 7.82 22.68
N GLY A 70 -7.13 6.94 21.92
CA GLY A 70 -6.08 7.29 20.98
C GLY A 70 -6.61 8.15 19.84
N LYS A 71 -6.57 9.48 20.05
CA LYS A 71 -6.53 10.43 18.93
C LYS A 71 -5.37 10.01 18.04
N ALA A 72 -5.61 9.84 16.74
CA ALA A 72 -4.57 9.45 15.80
C ALA A 72 -3.39 10.43 15.91
N LYS A 73 -2.19 9.89 16.17
CA LYS A 73 -0.95 10.66 16.26
C LYS A 73 -0.78 11.45 14.96
N LYS A 74 -0.72 12.78 15.05
CA LYS A 74 -0.45 13.63 13.89
C LYS A 74 0.98 13.34 13.41
N MET A 75 1.12 13.10 12.11
CA MET A 75 2.39 12.87 11.43
C MET A 75 3.32 14.09 11.55
N SER A 76 4.63 13.88 11.67
CA SER A 76 5.59 14.99 11.66
C SER A 76 5.62 15.75 10.32
N GLU A 77 6.02 17.01 10.36
CA GLU A 77 6.18 17.85 9.17
C GLU A 77 7.28 17.31 8.24
N GLU A 78 8.35 16.77 8.82
CA GLU A 78 9.45 16.15 8.08
C GLU A 78 9.00 14.88 7.35
N ALA A 79 8.27 13.97 8.01
CA ALA A 79 7.68 12.81 7.34
C ALA A 79 6.68 13.23 6.24
N THR A 80 5.83 14.23 6.54
CA THR A 80 4.88 14.80 5.56
C THR A 80 5.60 15.33 4.31
N HIS A 81 6.75 15.98 4.49
CA HIS A 81 7.59 16.45 3.40
C HIS A 81 8.12 15.28 2.54
N TYR A 82 8.71 14.25 3.13
CA TYR A 82 9.20 13.08 2.38
C TYR A 82 8.07 12.38 1.60
N TYR A 83 6.87 12.23 2.17
CA TYR A 83 5.73 11.69 1.43
C TYR A 83 5.31 12.59 0.26
N LYS A 84 5.27 13.91 0.45
CA LYS A 84 4.97 14.85 -0.65
C LYS A 84 6.02 14.75 -1.76
N VAL A 85 7.31 14.67 -1.42
CA VAL A 85 8.40 14.49 -2.39
C VAL A 85 8.24 13.18 -3.16
N ALA A 86 8.00 12.05 -2.46
CA ALA A 86 7.81 10.74 -3.07
C ALA A 86 6.67 10.70 -4.09
N TYR A 87 5.51 11.28 -3.76
CA TYR A 87 4.35 11.31 -4.65
C TYR A 87 4.42 12.37 -5.76
N THR A 88 5.24 13.42 -5.61
CA THR A 88 5.37 14.49 -6.62
C THR A 88 6.51 14.22 -7.61
N TYR A 89 7.63 13.68 -7.14
CA TYR A 89 8.89 13.55 -7.90
C TYR A 89 9.38 12.09 -8.01
N GLY A 90 8.63 11.13 -7.46
CA GLY A 90 9.00 9.72 -7.42
C GLY A 90 9.97 9.38 -6.29
N TRP A 91 10.22 8.08 -6.12
CA TRP A 91 10.96 7.55 -4.96
C TRP A 91 12.48 7.74 -5.02
N GLU A 92 13.07 8.11 -6.15
CA GLU A 92 14.54 8.19 -6.32
C GLU A 92 15.22 9.21 -5.39
N ALA A 93 14.54 10.31 -5.03
CA ALA A 93 15.04 11.23 -4.00
C ALA A 93 15.11 10.53 -2.63
N ILE A 94 14.03 9.85 -2.25
CA ILE A 94 13.90 9.14 -0.97
C ILE A 94 14.94 8.01 -0.85
N VAL A 95 15.20 7.27 -1.93
CA VAL A 95 16.24 6.22 -1.97
C VAL A 95 17.61 6.82 -1.66
N ARG A 96 17.97 7.94 -2.29
CA ARG A 96 19.24 8.63 -2.02
C ARG A 96 19.32 9.17 -0.59
N ASP A 97 18.21 9.61 0.00
CA ASP A 97 18.17 10.06 1.40
C ASP A 97 18.25 8.91 2.42
N PHE A 98 17.91 7.68 2.03
CA PHE A 98 18.27 6.47 2.77
C PHE A 98 19.77 6.16 2.62
N GLU A 99 20.30 6.12 1.40
CA GLU A 99 21.72 5.82 1.11
C GLU A 99 22.69 6.78 1.81
N ASN A 100 22.40 8.08 1.79
CA ASN A 100 23.21 9.11 2.45
C ASN A 100 23.06 9.13 3.99
N GLY A 101 22.14 8.34 4.54
CA GLY A 101 21.76 8.35 5.95
C GLY A 101 21.04 9.63 6.39
N THR A 102 20.53 10.45 5.45
CA THR A 102 19.74 11.66 5.75
C THR A 102 18.52 11.29 6.60
N ILE A 103 17.76 10.26 6.17
CA ILE A 103 16.58 9.78 6.89
C ILE A 103 16.96 9.21 8.26
N ALA A 104 18.10 8.52 8.40
CA ALA A 104 18.54 7.99 9.69
C ALA A 104 18.83 9.12 10.71
N LYS A 105 19.52 10.17 10.26
CA LYS A 105 19.93 11.36 11.05
C LYS A 105 18.80 12.38 11.27
N SER A 106 17.67 12.23 10.58
CA SER A 106 16.51 13.13 10.69
C SER A 106 15.87 13.14 12.08
N LYS A 107 15.14 14.23 12.39
CA LYS A 107 14.38 14.39 13.64
C LYS A 107 13.06 13.62 13.64
N MET A 108 12.71 13.03 12.50
CA MET A 108 11.56 12.15 12.33
C MET A 108 11.55 11.03 13.41
N PRO A 109 10.39 10.76 14.04
CA PRO A 109 10.22 9.60 14.92
C PRO A 109 10.55 8.27 14.23
N ASP A 110 11.10 7.30 14.96
CA ASP A 110 11.52 6.02 14.39
C ASP A 110 10.35 5.20 13.80
N ASP A 111 9.14 5.35 14.33
CA ASP A 111 7.93 4.74 13.75
C ASP A 111 7.59 5.32 12.38
N GLU A 112 7.85 6.62 12.16
CA GLU A 112 7.67 7.28 10.87
C GLU A 112 8.80 6.95 9.89
N LYS A 113 10.07 6.89 10.34
CA LYS A 113 11.21 6.42 9.51
C LYS A 113 10.97 5.00 8.99
N LYS A 114 10.54 4.11 9.88
CA LYS A 114 10.12 2.73 9.58
C LYS A 114 8.95 2.70 8.59
N LYS A 115 7.98 3.59 8.72
CA LYS A 115 6.84 3.66 7.80
C LYS A 115 7.22 4.17 6.41
N LEU A 116 8.09 5.17 6.33
CA LEU A 116 8.65 5.67 5.08
C LEU A 116 9.43 4.56 4.36
N CYS A 117 10.19 3.74 5.09
CA CYS A 117 10.87 2.57 4.55
C CYS A 117 9.89 1.54 3.97
N GLU A 118 8.82 1.14 4.68
CA GLU A 118 7.81 0.22 4.11
C GLU A 118 7.23 0.72 2.78
N LEU A 119 6.93 2.02 2.70
CA LEU A 119 6.30 2.63 1.54
C LEU A 119 7.28 2.78 0.38
N ALA A 120 8.54 3.15 0.67
CA ALA A 120 9.61 3.17 -0.32
C ALA A 120 9.86 1.77 -0.90
N LEU A 121 10.01 0.74 -0.07
CA LEU A 121 10.14 -0.65 -0.53
C LEU A 121 8.95 -1.14 -1.37
N THR A 122 7.77 -0.57 -1.13
CA THR A 122 6.56 -0.87 -1.90
C THR A 122 6.60 -0.22 -3.29
N GLY A 123 6.79 1.10 -3.36
CA GLY A 123 6.63 1.90 -4.59
C GLY A 123 7.88 2.13 -5.46
N THR A 124 9.06 1.66 -5.04
CA THR A 124 10.31 1.73 -5.82
C THR A 124 10.45 0.62 -6.87
N THR A 125 11.33 0.79 -7.86
CA THR A 125 11.76 -0.31 -8.74
C THR A 125 12.64 -1.34 -8.00
N VAL A 126 12.95 -2.47 -8.62
CA VAL A 126 13.79 -3.56 -8.09
C VAL A 126 15.21 -3.09 -7.81
N GLU A 127 15.80 -2.26 -8.68
CA GLU A 127 17.14 -1.69 -8.46
C GLU A 127 17.14 -0.68 -7.31
N GLN A 128 16.10 0.14 -7.20
CA GLN A 128 15.89 1.01 -6.04
C GLN A 128 15.63 0.21 -4.75
N THR A 129 14.92 -0.93 -4.83
CA THR A 129 14.65 -1.82 -3.69
C THR A 129 15.95 -2.47 -3.18
N LYS A 130 16.82 -2.94 -4.09
CA LYS A 130 18.17 -3.43 -3.75
C LYS A 130 19.00 -2.36 -3.03
N ARG A 131 19.00 -1.13 -3.55
CA ARG A 131 19.67 0.03 -2.92
C ARG A 131 19.13 0.33 -1.52
N LEU A 132 17.81 0.29 -1.33
CA LEU A 132 17.19 0.42 0.00
C LEU A 132 17.63 -0.68 0.98
N PHE A 133 17.77 -1.93 0.54
CA PHE A 133 18.27 -3.02 1.39
C PHE A 133 19.73 -2.80 1.81
N VAL A 134 20.59 -2.33 0.90
CA VAL A 134 21.98 -1.92 1.22
C VAL A 134 21.99 -0.77 2.22
N ALA A 135 21.05 0.18 2.10
CA ALA A 135 20.85 1.28 3.05
C ALA A 135 20.12 0.86 4.36
N ASN A 136 20.04 -0.44 4.67
CA ASN A 136 19.38 -1.02 5.85
C ASN A 136 17.87 -0.73 5.99
N CYS A 137 17.19 -0.28 4.94
CA CYS A 137 15.73 -0.22 4.91
C CYS A 137 15.15 -1.62 4.64
N LYS A 138 14.63 -2.26 5.69
CA LYS A 138 14.06 -3.63 5.65
C LYS A 138 12.56 -3.64 6.01
N PRO A 139 11.76 -4.57 5.47
CA PRO A 139 10.32 -4.65 5.77
C PRO A 139 10.06 -5.00 7.24
N LEU A 140 9.10 -4.33 7.89
CA LEU A 140 8.83 -4.47 9.32
C LEU A 140 8.35 -5.86 9.75
N SER A 141 7.58 -6.52 8.88
CA SER A 141 7.08 -7.89 9.06
C SER A 141 8.04 -8.97 8.54
N GLY A 142 9.21 -8.59 7.99
CA GLY A 142 10.05 -9.49 7.21
C GLY A 142 9.46 -9.92 5.86
N GLN A 143 8.28 -9.41 5.50
CA GLN A 143 7.48 -9.89 4.36
C GLN A 143 6.93 -8.72 3.55
N LEU A 144 7.10 -8.74 2.22
CA LEU A 144 6.74 -7.61 1.35
C LEU A 144 5.81 -7.96 0.17
N SER A 145 5.76 -9.22 -0.29
CA SER A 145 5.13 -9.61 -1.57
C SER A 145 3.70 -9.09 -1.78
N PHE A 146 2.83 -9.16 -0.78
CA PHE A 146 1.44 -8.67 -0.88
C PHE A 146 1.34 -7.18 -1.19
N ARG A 147 2.33 -6.38 -0.78
CA ARG A 147 2.36 -4.95 -1.05
C ARG A 147 2.87 -4.64 -2.45
N ILE A 148 3.70 -5.50 -3.06
CA ILE A 148 4.23 -5.29 -4.42
C ILE A 148 3.12 -5.36 -5.48
N ILE A 149 2.12 -6.22 -5.26
CA ILE A 149 0.94 -6.34 -6.12
C ILE A 149 -0.02 -5.17 -5.82
N ASN A 150 0.20 -4.03 -6.49
CA ASN A 150 -0.57 -2.78 -6.31
C ASN A 150 -0.51 -1.90 -7.58
N SER A 151 -1.12 -0.70 -7.58
CA SER A 151 -1.07 0.22 -8.72
C SER A 151 -0.03 1.35 -8.64
N GLN A 152 0.92 1.31 -7.72
CA GLN A 152 1.96 2.34 -7.53
C GLN A 152 3.15 2.17 -8.49
N LEU A 153 3.48 0.94 -8.88
CA LEU A 153 4.51 0.67 -9.88
C LEU A 153 3.94 0.96 -11.26
N LYS A 154 4.55 1.95 -11.94
CA LYS A 154 4.06 2.52 -13.19
C LYS A 154 5.15 2.51 -14.26
N ASP A 155 4.76 2.15 -15.47
CA ASP A 155 5.63 2.19 -16.64
C ASP A 155 5.83 3.64 -17.13
N THR A 156 6.62 3.82 -18.19
CA THR A 156 6.88 5.13 -18.81
C THR A 156 5.64 5.79 -19.43
N LYS A 157 4.51 5.08 -19.51
CA LYS A 157 3.20 5.55 -20.00
C LYS A 157 2.20 5.80 -18.86
N GLY A 158 2.60 5.62 -17.60
CA GLY A 158 1.73 5.73 -16.43
C GLY A 158 0.78 4.55 -16.23
N GLN A 159 0.95 3.46 -16.98
CA GLN A 159 0.20 2.21 -16.83
C GLN A 159 0.83 1.31 -15.78
N VAL A 160 0.08 0.36 -15.22
CA VAL A 160 0.57 -0.50 -14.15
C VAL A 160 1.66 -1.43 -14.68
N ASP A 161 2.87 -1.36 -14.11
CA ASP A 161 4.04 -2.09 -14.61
C ASP A 161 4.09 -3.51 -14.02
N GLN A 162 3.52 -4.45 -14.75
CA GLN A 162 3.52 -5.87 -14.37
C GLN A 162 4.91 -6.51 -14.49
N ALA A 163 5.71 -6.10 -15.47
CA ALA A 163 7.06 -6.64 -15.66
C ALA A 163 7.95 -6.28 -14.46
N GLU A 164 7.86 -5.03 -14.00
CA GLU A 164 8.56 -4.54 -12.81
C GLU A 164 8.08 -5.25 -11.53
N MET A 165 6.77 -5.49 -11.38
CA MET A 165 6.27 -6.33 -10.28
C MET A 165 6.84 -7.74 -10.30
N ILE A 166 6.89 -8.38 -11.47
CA ILE A 166 7.45 -9.72 -11.63
C ILE A 166 8.94 -9.72 -11.28
N HIS A 167 9.71 -8.70 -11.68
CA HIS A 167 11.11 -8.54 -11.28
C HIS A 167 11.28 -8.38 -9.76
N LYS A 168 10.45 -7.56 -9.12
CA LYS A 168 10.46 -7.42 -7.66
C LYS A 168 10.04 -8.71 -6.93
N LEU A 169 9.05 -9.43 -7.44
CA LEU A 169 8.63 -10.72 -6.87
C LEU A 169 9.74 -11.79 -6.99
N LYS A 170 10.44 -11.86 -8.13
CA LYS A 170 11.64 -12.70 -8.32
C LYS A 170 12.75 -12.35 -7.32
N PHE A 171 13.01 -11.06 -7.13
CA PHE A 171 14.01 -10.59 -6.16
C PHE A 171 13.63 -10.97 -4.72
N LEU A 172 12.39 -10.72 -4.29
CA LEU A 172 11.94 -11.09 -2.94
C LEU A 172 11.96 -12.61 -2.70
N GLN A 173 11.76 -13.42 -3.75
CA GLN A 173 11.89 -14.88 -3.68
C GLN A 173 13.34 -15.33 -3.49
N ALA A 174 14.31 -14.64 -4.11
CA ALA A 174 15.74 -14.92 -3.93
C ALA A 174 16.26 -14.51 -2.54
N GLU A 175 15.68 -13.47 -1.93
CA GLU A 175 16.08 -12.92 -0.63
C GLU A 175 15.35 -13.56 0.57
N ASP A 176 14.53 -14.60 0.37
CA ASP A 176 13.69 -15.24 1.40
C ASP A 176 12.71 -14.28 2.12
N LEU A 177 12.28 -13.21 1.43
CA LEU A 177 11.30 -12.22 1.91
C LEU A 177 9.91 -12.43 1.29
N PHE A 178 9.70 -13.60 0.69
CA PHE A 178 8.58 -13.90 -0.15
C PHE A 178 7.45 -14.60 0.61
N GLN A 179 6.31 -13.92 0.73
CA GLN A 179 5.12 -14.47 1.37
C GLN A 179 4.04 -14.74 0.32
N SER A 180 3.75 -16.01 0.06
CA SER A 180 2.69 -16.44 -0.87
C SER A 180 1.29 -16.39 -0.28
N GLU A 181 1.15 -16.66 1.03
CA GLU A 181 -0.13 -16.84 1.72
C GLU A 181 -0.31 -15.88 2.89
N GLY A 182 -1.55 -15.42 3.09
CA GLY A 182 -1.94 -14.49 4.13
C GLY A 182 -3.31 -14.84 4.73
N MET A 183 -3.54 -14.35 5.94
CA MET A 183 -4.79 -14.55 6.65
C MET A 183 -5.19 -13.26 7.37
N TYR A 184 -6.38 -12.76 7.07
CA TYR A 184 -6.99 -11.67 7.82
C TYR A 184 -7.92 -12.25 8.89
N LYS A 185 -7.84 -11.72 10.12
CA LYS A 185 -8.65 -12.17 11.24
C LYS A 185 -9.23 -11.00 12.02
N LEU A 186 -10.55 -10.97 12.17
CA LEU A 186 -11.27 -9.96 12.94
C LEU A 186 -12.34 -10.64 13.82
N GLY A 187 -11.98 -10.92 15.07
CA GLY A 187 -12.81 -11.71 15.97
C GLY A 187 -13.05 -13.11 15.41
N PRO A 188 -14.31 -13.54 15.17
CA PRO A 188 -14.61 -14.84 14.56
C PRO A 188 -14.48 -14.85 13.03
N TYR A 189 -14.28 -13.70 12.38
CA TYR A 189 -14.07 -13.64 10.93
C TYR A 189 -12.64 -14.03 10.60
N GLU A 190 -12.47 -14.98 9.69
CA GLU A 190 -11.18 -15.41 9.15
C GLU A 190 -11.30 -15.48 7.62
N GLU A 191 -10.37 -14.84 6.92
CA GLU A 191 -10.29 -14.81 5.46
C GLU A 191 -8.86 -15.19 5.04
N LYS A 192 -8.74 -16.28 4.30
CA LYS A 192 -7.47 -16.76 3.74
C LYS A 192 -7.36 -16.28 2.30
N PHE A 193 -6.18 -15.80 1.96
CA PHE A 193 -5.87 -15.25 0.65
C PHE A 193 -4.41 -15.57 0.28
N ASN A 194 -4.12 -15.60 -1.01
CA ASN A 194 -2.77 -15.78 -1.50
C ASN A 194 -2.40 -14.69 -2.53
N LEU A 195 -1.16 -14.67 -3.01
CA LEU A 195 -0.74 -13.67 -4.01
C LEU A 195 -1.56 -13.75 -5.30
N GLN A 196 -2.10 -14.93 -5.66
CA GLN A 196 -2.98 -15.07 -6.83
C GLN A 196 -4.28 -14.29 -6.67
N SER A 197 -4.99 -14.41 -5.55
CA SER A 197 -6.22 -13.64 -5.35
C SER A 197 -5.97 -12.13 -5.38
N ASN A 198 -4.80 -11.69 -4.91
CA ASN A 198 -4.37 -10.30 -5.03
C ASN A 198 -4.14 -9.90 -6.50
N ALA A 199 -3.32 -10.64 -7.26
CA ALA A 199 -3.07 -10.37 -8.68
C ALA A 199 -4.38 -10.33 -9.49
N ILE A 200 -5.28 -11.29 -9.24
CA ILE A 200 -6.59 -11.39 -9.88
C ILE A 200 -7.51 -10.22 -9.50
N ALA A 201 -7.51 -9.77 -8.24
CA ALA A 201 -8.29 -8.61 -7.81
C ALA A 201 -7.74 -7.27 -8.36
N TRP A 202 -6.45 -7.18 -8.70
CA TRP A 202 -5.89 -6.02 -9.40
C TRP A 202 -5.98 -6.11 -10.94
N GLY A 203 -6.45 -7.24 -11.48
CA GLY A 203 -6.53 -7.46 -12.93
C GLY A 203 -5.17 -7.70 -13.60
N LEU A 204 -4.18 -8.18 -12.84
CA LEU A 204 -2.79 -8.30 -13.26
C LEU A 204 -2.52 -9.70 -13.82
N GLU A 205 -2.84 -9.86 -15.10
CA GLU A 205 -2.79 -11.13 -15.81
C GLU A 205 -1.39 -11.72 -15.94
N GLU A 206 -0.37 -10.90 -16.25
CA GLU A 206 1.02 -11.37 -16.36
C GLU A 206 1.59 -11.74 -15.00
N VAL A 207 1.20 -11.00 -13.95
CA VAL A 207 1.59 -11.32 -12.56
C VAL A 207 0.93 -12.63 -12.12
N SER A 208 -0.34 -12.85 -12.47
CA SER A 208 -1.06 -14.12 -12.23
C SER A 208 -0.38 -15.29 -12.94
N ASP A 209 -0.02 -15.15 -14.22
CA ASP A 209 0.68 -16.17 -15.00
C ASP A 209 2.08 -16.47 -14.42
N TYR A 210 2.82 -15.44 -13.99
CA TYR A 210 4.09 -15.61 -13.29
C TYR A 210 3.93 -16.38 -11.96
N LEU A 211 2.94 -16.01 -11.14
CA LEU A 211 2.67 -16.68 -9.86
C LEU A 211 2.32 -18.16 -10.07
N LEU A 212 1.58 -18.50 -11.14
CA LEU A 212 1.34 -19.91 -11.53
C LEU A 212 2.65 -20.62 -11.86
N SER A 213 3.55 -19.98 -12.63
CA SER A 213 4.82 -20.57 -13.05
C SER A 213 5.76 -20.95 -11.90
N ILE A 214 5.60 -20.33 -10.72
CA ILE A 214 6.33 -20.64 -9.48
C ILE A 214 5.52 -21.47 -8.48
N GLY A 215 4.42 -22.10 -8.93
CA GLY A 215 3.61 -23.04 -8.14
C GLY A 215 2.56 -22.40 -7.22
N ILE A 216 2.39 -21.08 -7.27
CA ILE A 216 1.35 -20.38 -6.48
C ILE A 216 0.06 -20.44 -7.27
N GLY A 217 -0.72 -21.50 -7.01
CA GLY A 217 -1.97 -21.79 -7.68
C GLY A 217 -3.19 -21.03 -7.12
N TYR A 218 -4.36 -21.35 -7.68
CA TYR A 218 -5.63 -20.73 -7.32
C TYR A 218 -6.26 -21.23 -6.01
N ALA A 219 -5.75 -22.32 -5.43
CA ALA A 219 -6.21 -22.88 -4.16
C ALA A 219 -5.80 -22.03 -2.94
N GLY A 220 -6.35 -22.34 -1.76
CA GLY A 220 -6.01 -21.67 -0.49
C GLY A 220 -6.78 -20.36 -0.20
N ASN A 221 -7.64 -19.93 -1.13
CA ASN A 221 -8.45 -18.72 -1.01
C ASN A 221 -9.83 -19.00 -0.41
N SER A 222 -10.34 -18.09 0.44
CA SER A 222 -11.67 -18.19 1.05
C SER A 222 -12.82 -17.79 0.13
N ASP A 223 -12.58 -16.89 -0.85
CA ASP A 223 -13.57 -16.50 -1.85
C ASP A 223 -13.29 -17.14 -3.22
N ASN A 224 -14.32 -17.25 -4.04
CA ASN A 224 -14.18 -17.63 -5.44
C ASN A 224 -13.45 -16.52 -6.19
N LEU A 225 -12.38 -16.86 -6.93
CA LEU A 225 -11.50 -15.88 -7.57
C LEU A 225 -12.17 -15.06 -8.68
N ILE A 226 -13.26 -15.54 -9.29
CA ILE A 226 -14.07 -14.74 -10.21
C ILE A 226 -14.77 -13.61 -9.44
N ASN A 227 -15.24 -13.86 -8.20
CA ASN A 227 -15.75 -12.81 -7.34
C ASN A 227 -14.64 -11.81 -6.97
N SER A 228 -13.43 -12.28 -6.66
CA SER A 228 -12.28 -11.40 -6.39
C SER A 228 -11.94 -10.48 -7.57
N ASN A 229 -12.00 -10.99 -8.80
CA ASN A 229 -11.79 -10.18 -10.00
C ASN A 229 -12.89 -9.13 -10.20
N ILE A 230 -14.17 -9.52 -10.10
CA ILE A 230 -15.34 -8.64 -10.25
C ILE A 230 -15.41 -7.58 -9.15
N GLN A 231 -15.02 -7.94 -7.92
CA GLN A 231 -14.98 -7.01 -6.81
C GLN A 231 -13.79 -6.05 -6.85
N GLY A 232 -12.77 -6.41 -7.62
CA GLY A 232 -11.45 -5.81 -7.68
C GLY A 232 -11.36 -4.44 -8.33
N ARG A 233 -10.11 -4.02 -8.59
CA ARG A 233 -9.76 -2.71 -9.14
C ARG A 233 -9.88 -2.63 -10.66
N ASN A 234 -9.57 -3.72 -11.35
CA ASN A 234 -9.61 -3.82 -12.80
C ASN A 234 -10.14 -5.21 -13.22
N PRO A 235 -11.47 -5.42 -13.22
CA PRO A 235 -12.07 -6.67 -13.69
C PRO A 235 -11.63 -7.00 -15.12
N SER A 236 -11.25 -8.26 -15.39
CA SER A 236 -10.68 -8.71 -16.66
C SER A 236 -11.36 -9.97 -17.14
N ILE A 237 -11.96 -9.90 -18.33
CA ILE A 237 -12.59 -11.05 -19.00
C ILE A 237 -11.58 -12.14 -19.37
N SER A 238 -10.32 -11.79 -19.64
CA SER A 238 -9.28 -12.78 -19.92
C SER A 238 -8.95 -13.61 -18.67
N LEU A 239 -8.78 -12.94 -17.51
CA LEU A 239 -8.59 -13.62 -16.23
C LEU A 239 -9.79 -14.50 -15.86
N VAL A 240 -11.03 -14.04 -16.05
CA VAL A 240 -12.21 -14.88 -15.80
C VAL A 240 -12.25 -16.10 -16.72
N LYS A 241 -11.88 -15.96 -18.00
CA LYS A 241 -11.76 -17.10 -18.93
C LYS A 241 -10.68 -18.11 -18.47
N LYS A 242 -9.50 -17.64 -18.04
CA LYS A 242 -8.43 -18.48 -17.48
C LYS A 242 -8.88 -19.21 -16.21
N LEU A 243 -9.58 -18.54 -15.30
CA LEU A 243 -10.14 -19.15 -14.10
C LEU A 243 -11.17 -20.25 -14.42
N MET A 244 -12.05 -20.01 -15.39
CA MET A 244 -13.00 -21.02 -15.86
C MET A 244 -12.32 -22.22 -16.52
N GLN A 245 -11.24 -22.01 -17.28
CA GLN A 245 -10.42 -23.10 -17.84
C GLN A 245 -9.74 -23.93 -16.74
N ALA A 246 -9.40 -23.32 -15.61
CA ALA A 246 -8.88 -23.98 -14.41
C ALA A 246 -9.97 -24.58 -13.50
N GLY A 247 -11.23 -24.69 -13.97
CA GLY A 247 -12.35 -25.30 -13.23
C GLY A 247 -13.00 -24.40 -12.17
N ILE A 248 -12.67 -23.10 -12.12
CA ILE A 248 -13.30 -22.15 -11.22
C ILE A 248 -14.47 -21.50 -11.96
N HIS A 249 -15.69 -21.91 -11.62
CA HIS A 249 -16.91 -21.42 -12.27
C HIS A 249 -17.58 -20.28 -11.48
N PRO A 250 -18.34 -19.39 -12.16
CA PRO A 250 -19.24 -18.44 -11.51
C PRO A 250 -20.18 -19.13 -10.51
N ASN A 251 -20.56 -18.44 -9.44
CA ASN A 251 -21.53 -18.92 -8.46
C ASN A 251 -22.65 -17.89 -8.21
N ALA A 252 -23.62 -18.20 -7.35
CA ALA A 252 -24.74 -17.31 -7.06
C ALA A 252 -24.28 -15.88 -6.66
N LYS A 253 -23.21 -15.78 -5.85
CA LYS A 253 -22.61 -14.49 -5.44
C LYS A 253 -22.01 -13.75 -6.63
N THR A 254 -21.43 -14.42 -7.62
CA THR A 254 -20.95 -13.81 -8.88
C THR A 254 -22.08 -13.03 -9.56
N TYR A 255 -23.25 -13.64 -9.69
CA TYR A 255 -24.40 -13.01 -10.32
C TYR A 255 -24.99 -11.87 -9.47
N THR A 256 -25.06 -12.01 -8.14
CA THR A 256 -25.44 -10.89 -7.26
C THR A 256 -24.52 -9.68 -7.45
N LEU A 257 -23.20 -9.90 -7.53
CA LEU A 257 -22.22 -8.81 -7.61
C LEU A 257 -22.28 -8.00 -8.90
N ILE A 258 -22.57 -8.64 -10.04
CA ILE A 258 -22.64 -7.92 -11.33
C ILE A 258 -23.92 -7.09 -11.46
N GLU A 259 -25.03 -7.51 -10.86
CA GLU A 259 -26.26 -6.70 -10.81
C GLU A 259 -26.10 -5.51 -9.85
N GLU A 260 -25.63 -5.74 -8.61
CA GLU A 260 -25.59 -4.72 -7.56
C GLU A 260 -24.60 -3.56 -7.83
N ARG A 261 -23.55 -3.78 -8.64
CA ARG A 261 -22.45 -2.82 -8.81
C ARG A 261 -22.57 -1.87 -10.01
N ASN A 262 -23.71 -1.89 -10.71
CA ASN A 262 -23.87 -1.29 -12.04
C ASN A 262 -22.74 -1.78 -12.98
N PHE A 263 -22.49 -3.09 -12.95
CA PHE A 263 -21.33 -3.69 -13.62
C PHE A 263 -21.51 -3.70 -15.14
N ALA A 264 -22.76 -3.87 -15.61
CA ALA A 264 -23.13 -3.83 -17.02
C ALA A 264 -22.68 -2.55 -17.75
N SER A 265 -22.72 -1.37 -17.10
CA SER A 265 -22.27 -0.12 -17.74
C SER A 265 -20.75 0.08 -17.72
N LYS A 266 -20.05 -0.49 -16.73
CA LYS A 266 -18.60 -0.32 -16.53
C LYS A 266 -17.77 -1.37 -17.26
N HIS A 267 -18.28 -2.59 -17.34
CA HIS A 267 -17.61 -3.77 -17.90
C HIS A 267 -18.61 -4.57 -18.76
N PRO A 268 -19.22 -3.98 -19.80
CA PRO A 268 -20.32 -4.57 -20.57
C PRO A 268 -19.97 -5.94 -21.16
N GLU A 269 -18.77 -6.11 -21.71
CA GLU A 269 -18.32 -7.38 -22.28
C GLU A 269 -18.22 -8.51 -21.25
N LEU A 270 -17.69 -8.21 -20.06
CA LEU A 270 -17.58 -9.18 -18.97
C LEU A 270 -18.94 -9.49 -18.34
N TYR A 271 -19.81 -8.48 -18.21
CA TYR A 271 -21.20 -8.67 -17.80
C TYR A 271 -21.93 -9.64 -18.75
N GLN A 272 -21.89 -9.36 -20.06
CA GLN A 272 -22.54 -10.18 -21.08
C GLN A 272 -21.99 -11.61 -21.09
N PHE A 273 -20.66 -11.76 -21.08
CA PHE A 273 -20.00 -13.06 -20.99
C PHE A 273 -20.45 -13.86 -19.75
N LEU A 274 -20.54 -13.22 -18.58
CA LEU A 274 -21.01 -13.91 -17.36
C LEU A 274 -22.48 -14.31 -17.45
N GLN A 275 -23.36 -13.46 -18.01
CA GLN A 275 -24.78 -13.82 -18.17
C GLN A 275 -24.98 -15.01 -19.13
N GLU A 276 -24.17 -15.13 -20.19
CA GLU A 276 -24.16 -16.32 -21.07
C GLU A 276 -23.73 -17.60 -20.32
N LYS A 277 -22.92 -17.48 -19.25
CA LYS A 277 -22.51 -18.59 -18.38
C LYS A 277 -23.46 -18.83 -17.19
N LYS A 278 -24.54 -18.05 -17.07
CA LYS A 278 -25.63 -18.27 -16.11
C LYS A 278 -26.71 -19.22 -16.65
N GLN A 279 -26.79 -19.35 -17.97
CA GLN A 279 -27.83 -20.07 -18.70
C GLN A 279 -27.40 -21.49 -19.12
N ASN A 280 -26.18 -21.90 -18.76
CA ASN A 280 -25.59 -23.23 -18.98
C ASN A 280 -25.10 -23.78 -17.64
#